data_AF-A0AAV8YND3-F1
#
_entry.id   AF-A0AAV8YND3-F1
#
_cell.length_a   1.000
_cell.length_b   1.000
_cell.length_c   1.000
_cell.angle_alpha   90.00
_cell.angle_beta   90.00
_cell.angle_gamma   90.00
#
_symmetry.space_group_name_H-M   'P 1'
#
loop_
_entity.id
_entity.type
_entity.pdbx_description
1 polymer ?
#
loop_
_entity_poly.entity_id
_entity_poly.type
_entity_poly.pdbx_seq_one_letter_code
_entity_poly.pdbx_strand_id
1 'polypeptide(L)' 'MVEILILDEADRLLDLGFQKSIDTILSYLPRQRRTGLFSATQTKEVQDLIRAGLRNPVLISVSEKATQSTPIC' A
#
# COMPACT_ATOMS: atom_id res chain seq x y z
N MET A 1 -1.97 -15.51 -17.73
CA MET A 1 -1.05 -14.41 -17.34
C MET A 1 -1.73 -13.64 -16.23
N VAL A 2 -1.01 -13.17 -15.21
CA VAL A 2 -1.64 -12.45 -14.08
C VAL A 2 -1.90 -11.00 -14.48
N GLU A 3 -3.15 -10.57 -14.42
CA GLU A 3 -3.56 -9.20 -14.78
C GLU A 3 -3.67 -8.27 -13.57
N ILE A 4 -3.98 -8.84 -12.40
CA ILE A 4 -4.28 -8.09 -11.17
C ILE A 4 -3.45 -8.66 -10.02
N LEU A 5 -2.82 -7.77 -9.27
CA LEU A 5 -2.13 -8.06 -8.01
C LEU A 5 -2.78 -7.20 -6.91
N ILE A 6 -3.12 -7.82 -5.79
CA ILE A 6 -3.63 -7.13 -4.60
C ILE A 6 -2.69 -7.44 -3.44
N LEU A 7 -2.18 -6.40 -2.78
CA LEU A 7 -1.42 -6.48 -1.55
C LEU A 7 -2.28 -5.90 -0.43
N ASP A 8 -2.67 -6.75 0.51
CA ASP A 8 -3.44 -6.37 1.69
C ASP A 8 -2.55 -6.39 2.94
N GLU A 9 -2.89 -5.59 3.95
CA GLU A 9 -2.09 -5.37 5.17
C GLU A 9 -0.59 -5.16 4.86
N ALA A 10 -0.29 -4.28 3.90
CA ALA A 10 1.08 -4.11 3.38
C ALA A 10 2.09 -3.69 4.45
N ASP A 11 1.67 -2.88 5.42
CA ASP A 11 2.44 -2.54 6.62
C ASP A 11 2.82 -3.78 7.43
N ARG A 12 1.86 -4.65 7.74
CA ARG A 12 2.11 -5.88 8.50
C ARG A 12 3.02 -6.85 7.76
N LEU A 13 2.89 -6.97 6.44
CA LEU A 13 3.78 -7.80 5.63
C LEU A 13 5.24 -7.32 5.73
N LEU A 14 5.45 -6.01 5.75
CA LEU A 14 6.78 -5.42 5.90
C LEU A 14 7.33 -5.60 7.32
N ASP A 15 6.48 -5.44 8.36
CA ASP A 15 6.86 -5.69 9.76
C ASP A 15 7.31 -7.14 10.00
N LEU A 16 6.67 -8.09 9.32
CA LEU A 16 7.03 -9.51 9.36
C LEU A 16 8.28 -9.85 8.52
N GLY A 17 8.87 -8.86 7.83
CA GLY A 17 10.08 -9.04 7.03
C GLY A 17 9.86 -9.67 5.65
N PHE A 18 8.62 -9.67 5.13
CA PHE A 18 8.31 -10.25 3.80
C PHE A 18 8.77 -9.42 2.61
N GLN A 19 9.45 -8.30 2.81
CA GLN A 19 9.88 -7.39 1.74
C GLN A 19 10.60 -8.12 0.60
N LYS A 20 11.61 -8.96 0.90
CA LYS A 20 12.35 -9.73 -0.12
C LYS A 20 11.47 -10.70 -0.90
N SER A 21 10.50 -11.31 -0.22
CA SER A 21 9.55 -12.24 -0.85
C SER A 21 8.61 -11.50 -1.80
N ILE A 22 8.14 -10.32 -1.40
CA ILE A 22 7.30 -9.46 -2.24
C ILE A 22 8.07 -9.00 -3.47
N ASP A 23 9.30 -8.51 -3.31
CA ASP A 23 10.16 -8.10 -4.44
C ASP A 23 10.39 -9.25 -5.42
N THR A 24 10.60 -10.45 -4.89
CA THR A 24 10.74 -11.67 -5.70
C THR A 24 9.46 -11.95 -6.49
N ILE A 25 8.29 -11.91 -5.86
CA ILE A 25 6.99 -12.10 -6.54
C ILE A 25 6.80 -11.02 -7.63
N LEU A 26 7.05 -9.75 -7.30
CA LEU A 26 6.93 -8.63 -8.24
C LEU A 26 7.83 -8.79 -9.47
N SER A 27 8.98 -9.46 -9.32
CA SER A 27 9.96 -9.73 -10.38
C SER A 27 9.49 -10.82 -11.36
N TYR A 28 8.74 -11.82 -10.89
CA TYR A 28 8.16 -12.88 -11.73
C TYR A 28 6.88 -12.44 -12.43
N LEU A 29 6.22 -11.40 -11.92
CA LEU A 29 4.98 -10.90 -12.48
C LEU A 29 5.21 -10.00 -13.70
N PRO A 30 4.29 -10.03 -14.69
CA PRO A 30 4.41 -9.19 -15.87
C PRO A 30 4.42 -7.70 -15.51
N ARG A 31 5.16 -6.91 -16.29
CA ARG A 31 5.29 -5.45 -16.10
C ARG A 31 3.97 -4.71 -16.31
N GLN A 32 3.12 -5.22 -17.19
CA GLN A 32 1.79 -4.68 -17.44
C GLN A 32 0.79 -5.44 -16.56
N ARG A 33 0.51 -4.87 -15.38
CA ARG A 33 -0.48 -5.37 -14.43
C ARG A 33 -1.14 -4.22 -13.70
N ARG A 34 -2.34 -4.45 -13.18
CA ARG A 34 -3.00 -3.56 -12.22
C ARG A 34 -2.63 -4.02 -10.82
N THR A 35 -1.99 -3.14 -10.05
CA THR A 35 -1.65 -3.41 -8.65
C THR A 35 -2.56 -2.57 -7.76
N GLY A 36 -3.16 -3.19 -6.74
CA GLY A 36 -3.81 -2.52 -5.61
C GLY A 36 -3.00 -2.79 -4.35
N LEU A 37 -2.78 -1.75 -3.53
CA LEU A 37 -2.11 -1.87 -2.24
C LEU A 37 -2.99 -1.24 -1.17
N PHE A 38 -3.26 -2.01 -0.12
CA PHE A 38 -4.06 -1.63 1.02
C PHE A 38 -3.19 -1.72 2.28
N SER A 39 -3.22 -0.67 3.09
CA SER A 39 -2.41 -0.54 4.31
C SER A 39 -3.16 0.31 5.31
N ALA A 40 -3.16 -0.09 6.58
CA ALA A 40 -3.79 0.68 7.65
C ALA A 40 -2.90 1.86 8.08
N THR A 41 -1.59 1.65 8.05
CA THR A 41 -0.60 2.66 8.38
C THR A 41 0.20 3.08 7.15
N GLN A 42 0.75 4.29 7.20
CA GLN A 42 1.57 4.84 6.13
C GLN A 42 3.01 5.04 6.62
N THR A 43 3.78 3.94 6.63
CA THR A 43 5.20 3.95 6.98
C THR A 43 6.07 4.30 5.76
N LYS A 44 7.36 4.58 5.98
CA LYS A 44 8.29 4.89 4.88
C LYS A 44 8.49 3.68 3.97
N GLU A 45 8.53 2.50 4.56
CA GLU A 45 8.71 1.22 3.91
C GLU A 45 7.53 0.93 2.97
N VAL A 46 6.30 1.23 3.41
CA VAL A 46 5.10 1.14 2.55
C VAL A 46 5.19 2.12 1.39
N GLN A 47 5.66 3.36 1.61
CA GLN A 47 5.84 4.33 0.52
C GLN A 47 6.88 3.86 -0.51
N ASP A 48 7.96 3.25 -0.06
CA ASP A 48 8.98 2.70 -0.95
C ASP A 48 8.46 1.48 -1.73
N LEU A 49 7.65 0.62 -1.09
CA LEU A 49 6.95 -0.47 -1.75
C LEU A 49 5.97 0.05 -2.83
N ILE A 50 5.25 1.15 -2.56
CA ILE A 50 4.37 1.79 -3.55
C ILE A 50 5.18 2.24 -4.77
N ARG A 51 6.35 2.86 -4.56
CA ARG A 51 7.22 3.32 -5.65
C ARG A 51 7.83 2.18 -6.46
N ALA A 52 8.12 1.05 -5.83
CA ALA A 52 8.67 -0.13 -6.49
C ALA A 52 7.61 -0.95 -7.26
N GLY A 53 6.40 -1.07 -6.69
CA GLY A 53 5.37 -2.00 -7.17
C GLY A 53 4.28 -1.40 -8.04
N LEU A 54 4.08 -0.07 -8.02
CA LEU A 54 3.00 0.60 -8.74
C LEU A 54 3.52 1.63 -9.77
N ARG A 55 2.82 1.71 -10.90
CA ARG A 55 3.08 2.71 -11.95
C ARG A 55 1.97 3.76 -11.92
N ASN A 56 2.33 5.01 -11.60
CA ASN A 56 1.40 6.13 -11.46
C ASN A 56 0.18 5.82 -10.55
N PRO A 57 0.39 5.46 -9.27
CA PRO A 57 -0.69 5.08 -8.37
C PRO A 57 -1.57 6.28 -8.00
N VAL A 58 -2.87 6.04 -7.86
CA VAL A 58 -3.78 6.97 -7.19
C VAL A 58 -3.74 6.65 -5.70
N LEU A 59 -3.32 7.61 -4.87
CA LEU A 59 -3.29 7.45 -3.42
C LEU A 59 -4.61 7.93 -2.82
N ILE A 60 -5.30 7.04 -2.11
CA ILE A 60 -6.53 7.34 -1.37
C ILE A 60 -6.23 7.12 0.10
N SER A 61 -6.19 8.21 0.87
CA SER A 61 -6.00 8.17 2.33
C SER A 61 -7.30 8.54 3.03
N VAL A 62 -7.74 7.70 3.96
CA VAL A 62 -8.85 8.02 4.87
C VAL A 62 -8.23 8.40 6.21
N SER A 63 -8.39 9.67 6.60
CA SER A 63 -8.05 10.13 7.94
C SER A 63 -9.34 10.40 8.73
N GLU A 64 -9.36 10.03 10.00
CA GLU A 64 -10.40 10.51 10.90
C GLU A 64 -10.27 12.03 11.00
N LYS A 65 -11.24 12.76 10.43
CA LYS A 65 -11.44 14.16 10.83
C LYS A 65 -11.80 14.10 12.32
N ALA A 66 -10.93 14.59 13.19
CA ALA A 66 -11.35 14.95 14.54
C ALA A 66 -12.56 15.87 14.39
N THR A 67 -13.74 15.37 14.76
CA THR A 67 -14.94 16.20 14.90
C THR A 67 -14.58 17.21 15.99
N GLN A 68 -14.21 18.43 15.57
CA GLN A 68 -14.10 19.55 16.50
C GLN A 68 -15.49 19.71 17.13
N SER A 69 -15.66 19.23 18.35
CA SER A 69 -16.76 19.59 19.21
C SER A 69 -16.68 21.09 19.42
N THR A 70 -17.46 21.85 18.65
CA THR A 70 -17.65 23.27 18.89
C THR A 70 -18.14 23.44 20.33
N PRO A 71 -17.49 24.26 21.17
CA PRO A 71 -18.05 24.60 22.46
C PRO A 71 -19.37 25.33 22.20
N ILE A 72 -20.44 24.77 22.74
CA ILE A 72 -21.75 25.42 22.77
C ILE A 72 -21.57 26.66 23.66
N CYS A 73 -21.85 27.84 23.10
CA CYS A 73 -21.94 29.08 23.85
C CYS A 73 -23.01 28.99 24.94
#